data_AF-A0A366R4P2-F1
#
_entry.id   AF-A0A366R4P2-F1
#
_cell.length_a   1.000
_cell.length_b   1.000
_cell.length_c   1.000
_cell.angle_alpha   90.00
_cell.angle_beta   90.00
_cell.angle_gamma   90.00
#
_symmetry.space_group_name_H-M   'P 1'
#
loop_
_entity.id
_entity.type
_entity.pdbx_description
1 polymer ?
#
loop_
_entity_poly.entity_id
_entity_poly.type
_entity_poly.pdbx_seq_one_letter_code
_entity_poly.pdbx_strand_id
1 'polypeptide(L)'
;MRFSIASSLAVLATISNVSAWHLTAYTNVLDCNPNDETGYQILEGNQGNCYTFGWSMPGVSCAHYTSGGIDNQGCKGLFEAIAMYAHENTNCEFFARDDCRGVGAVRDAETCVNNLEMLETSGTERIRSFKCANTE
;
A
#
# COMPACT_ATOMS: atom_id res chain seq x y z
N MET A 1 51.57 -23.75 23.34
CA MET A 1 50.55 -22.72 23.02
C MET A 1 49.46 -23.40 22.22
N ARG A 2 48.21 -23.33 22.69
CA ARG A 2 47.03 -23.94 22.07
C ARG A 2 46.38 -22.90 21.16
N PHE A 3 46.01 -23.26 19.94
CA PHE A 3 45.11 -22.46 19.11
C PHE A 3 44.00 -23.36 18.60
N SER A 4 42.91 -23.42 19.36
CA SER A 4 41.64 -23.98 18.89
C SER A 4 40.91 -22.88 18.12
N ILE A 5 40.84 -23.04 16.81
CA ILE A 5 40.01 -22.22 15.92
C ILE A 5 38.58 -22.73 16.02
N ALA A 6 37.73 -22.01 16.76
CA ALA A 6 36.29 -22.24 16.78
C ALA A 6 35.67 -21.62 15.52
N SER A 7 35.09 -22.44 14.66
CA SER A 7 34.34 -22.00 13.49
C SER A 7 32.93 -21.60 13.92
N SER A 8 32.70 -20.30 14.09
CA SER A 8 31.36 -19.76 14.37
C SER A 8 30.48 -19.85 13.12
N LEU A 9 29.52 -20.77 13.14
CA LEU A 9 28.41 -20.80 12.19
C LEU A 9 27.42 -19.69 12.57
N ALA A 10 27.47 -18.57 11.84
CA ALA A 10 26.44 -17.53 11.94
C ALA A 10 25.20 -18.00 11.16
N VAL A 11 24.14 -18.37 11.87
CA VAL A 11 22.83 -18.62 11.28
C VAL A 11 22.19 -17.27 11.04
N LEU A 12 22.08 -16.85 9.77
CA LEU A 12 21.23 -15.71 9.39
C LEU A 12 19.78 -16.12 9.60
N ALA A 13 19.16 -15.63 10.67
CA ALA A 13 17.72 -15.67 10.80
C ALA A 13 17.12 -14.79 9.69
N THR A 14 16.46 -15.40 8.72
CA THR A 14 15.60 -14.69 7.77
C THR A 14 14.44 -14.11 8.58
N ILE A 15 14.46 -12.80 8.83
CA ILE A 15 13.32 -12.08 9.39
C ILE A 15 12.24 -12.14 8.30
N SER A 16 11.30 -13.06 8.44
CA SER A 16 10.08 -13.06 7.63
C SER A 16 9.31 -11.80 8.01
N ASN A 17 9.40 -10.75 7.20
CA ASN A 17 8.52 -9.59 7.31
C ASN A 17 7.12 -10.09 6.95
N VAL A 18 6.35 -10.53 7.95
CA VAL A 18 4.93 -10.77 7.77
C VAL A 18 4.32 -9.39 7.53
N SER A 19 3.97 -9.09 6.27
CA SER A 19 3.27 -7.85 5.92
C SER A 19 1.99 -7.77 6.75
N ALA A 20 1.84 -6.70 7.51
CA ALA A 20 0.69 -6.50 8.39
C ALA A 20 -0.52 -5.90 7.67
N TRP A 21 -0.33 -5.34 6.48
CA TRP A 21 -1.41 -4.85 5.63
C TRP A 21 -1.11 -5.10 4.16
N HIS A 22 -2.17 -5.27 3.37
CA HIS A 22 -2.14 -5.50 1.94
C HIS A 22 -3.25 -4.66 1.26
N LEU A 23 -2.85 -3.82 0.31
CA LEU A 23 -3.74 -2.90 -0.41
C LEU A 23 -3.62 -3.08 -1.91
N THR A 24 -4.71 -2.86 -2.63
CA THR A 24 -4.69 -2.65 -4.07
C THR A 24 -5.29 -1.30 -4.42
N ALA A 25 -4.48 -0.43 -5.01
CA ALA A 25 -4.87 0.88 -5.49
C ALA A 25 -5.21 0.81 -6.99
N TYR A 26 -6.22 1.53 -7.45
CA TYR A 26 -6.69 1.52 -8.84
C TYR A 26 -6.73 2.93 -9.43
N THR A 27 -6.41 3.07 -10.72
CA THR A 27 -6.31 4.39 -11.39
C THR A 27 -7.58 4.87 -12.08
N ASN A 28 -8.47 3.97 -12.48
CA ASN A 28 -9.59 4.28 -13.40
C ASN A 28 -10.90 3.53 -13.10
N VAL A 29 -10.96 2.74 -12.02
CA VAL A 29 -12.18 2.05 -11.57
C VAL A 29 -12.52 2.45 -10.14
N LEU A 30 -13.80 2.75 -9.88
CA LEU A 30 -14.29 3.24 -8.58
C LEU A 30 -14.84 2.13 -7.68
N ASP A 31 -15.17 0.99 -8.27
CA ASP A 31 -15.77 -0.19 -7.63
C ASP A 31 -14.73 -1.29 -7.32
N CYS A 32 -13.45 -0.98 -7.51
CA CYS A 32 -12.33 -1.93 -7.36
C CYS A 32 -12.48 -3.19 -8.22
N ASN A 33 -13.16 -3.09 -9.36
CA ASN A 33 -13.32 -4.17 -10.32
C ASN A 33 -12.48 -3.89 -11.57
N PRO A 34 -11.23 -4.39 -11.64
CA PRO A 34 -10.33 -4.07 -12.74
C PRO A 34 -10.83 -4.65 -14.07
N ASN A 35 -10.62 -3.88 -15.14
CA ASN A 35 -10.80 -4.29 -16.54
C ASN A 35 -9.44 -4.35 -17.27
N ASP A 36 -9.46 -4.72 -18.55
CA ASP A 36 -8.25 -4.90 -19.37
C ASP A 36 -7.42 -3.61 -19.58
N GLU A 37 -7.98 -2.45 -19.26
CA GLU A 37 -7.31 -1.15 -19.34
C GLU A 37 -6.85 -0.64 -17.96
N THR A 38 -7.16 -1.37 -16.89
CA THR A 38 -6.97 -0.88 -15.53
C THR A 38 -5.51 -0.91 -15.11
N GLY A 39 -5.04 0.24 -14.62
CA GLY A 39 -3.79 0.34 -13.88
C GLY A 39 -4.05 0.10 -12.40
N TYR A 40 -3.22 -0.71 -11.76
CA TYR A 40 -3.32 -0.94 -10.32
C TYR A 40 -1.95 -1.11 -9.66
N GLN A 41 -1.87 -0.68 -8.40
CA GLN A 41 -0.71 -0.90 -7.55
C GLN A 41 -1.07 -1.80 -6.39
N ILE A 42 -0.30 -2.85 -6.21
CA ILE A 42 -0.34 -3.68 -5.01
C ILE A 42 0.71 -3.14 -4.04
N LEU A 43 0.27 -2.80 -2.82
CA LEU A 43 1.10 -2.26 -1.77
C LEU A 43 1.03 -3.19 -0.56
N GLU A 44 2.19 -3.53 -0.02
CA GLU A 44 2.30 -4.35 1.18
C GLU A 44 3.32 -3.74 2.12
N GLY A 45 3.01 -3.74 3.40
CA GLY A 45 3.95 -3.24 4.39
C GLY A 45 3.58 -3.62 5.80
N ASN A 46 4.34 -3.04 6.72
CA ASN A 46 4.13 -3.15 8.16
C ASN A 46 3.62 -1.82 8.72
N GLN A 47 3.38 -1.75 10.02
CA GLN A 47 2.95 -0.52 10.70
C GLN A 47 3.74 0.71 10.23
N GLY A 48 3.01 1.71 9.76
CA GLY A 48 3.58 2.90 9.13
C GLY A 48 2.81 4.17 9.50
N ASN A 49 3.54 5.29 9.57
CA ASN A 49 3.00 6.54 10.08
C ASN A 49 2.22 7.37 9.06
N CYS A 50 2.58 7.34 7.77
CA CYS A 50 1.86 7.97 6.65
C CYS A 50 2.62 7.66 5.35
N TYR A 51 1.90 7.27 4.30
CA TYR A 51 2.45 6.99 2.98
C TYR A 51 1.75 7.83 1.92
N THR A 52 2.52 8.46 1.03
CA THR A 52 2.02 9.38 0.00
C THR A 52 2.24 8.79 -1.39
N PHE A 53 1.20 8.73 -2.22
CA PHE A 53 1.31 8.23 -3.58
C PHE A 53 2.28 9.08 -4.43
N GLY A 54 3.09 8.40 -5.25
CA GLY A 54 4.12 9.05 -6.08
C GLY A 54 5.38 9.48 -5.34
N TRP A 55 5.49 9.21 -4.03
CA TRP A 55 6.69 9.46 -3.23
C TRP A 55 7.38 8.13 -2.88
N SER A 56 8.63 8.21 -2.42
CA SER A 56 9.31 7.03 -1.88
C SER A 56 8.60 6.57 -0.60
N MET A 57 8.27 5.27 -0.52
CA MET A 57 7.64 4.63 0.65
C MET A 57 8.60 3.58 1.23
N PRO A 58 9.56 3.97 2.11
CA PRO A 58 10.50 3.02 2.68
C PRO A 58 9.79 1.91 3.48
N GLY A 59 10.21 0.67 3.26
CA GLY A 59 9.63 -0.49 3.95
C GLY A 59 8.27 -0.96 3.40
N VAL A 60 7.79 -0.35 2.30
CA VAL A 60 6.61 -0.80 1.56
C VAL A 60 7.08 -1.56 0.31
N SER A 61 6.65 -2.82 0.19
CA SER A 61 6.71 -3.57 -1.05
C SER A 61 5.64 -3.03 -1.99
N CYS A 62 5.99 -2.86 -3.25
CA CYS A 62 5.11 -2.25 -4.22
C CYS A 62 5.28 -2.91 -5.59
N ALA A 63 4.17 -3.34 -6.18
CA ALA A 63 4.08 -3.82 -7.56
C ALA A 63 3.07 -2.96 -8.33
N HIS A 64 3.45 -2.49 -9.52
CA HIS A 64 2.59 -1.66 -10.36
C HIS A 64 2.33 -2.38 -11.67
N TYR A 65 1.05 -2.60 -11.94
CA TYR A 65 0.57 -3.23 -13.15
C TYR A 65 -0.23 -2.25 -14.00
N THR A 66 -0.05 -2.34 -15.31
CA THR A 66 -0.85 -1.62 -16.32
C THR A 66 -1.53 -2.60 -17.25
N SER A 67 -2.49 -2.13 -18.06
CA SER A 67 -3.21 -2.94 -19.05
C SER A 67 -3.84 -4.20 -18.43
N GLY A 68 -4.58 -4.00 -17.33
CA GLY A 68 -5.31 -5.07 -16.66
C GLY A 68 -4.43 -6.12 -15.97
N GLY A 69 -3.12 -5.86 -15.80
CA GLY A 69 -2.20 -6.82 -15.15
C GLY A 69 -1.08 -7.33 -16.05
N ILE A 70 -1.10 -7.02 -17.35
CA ILE A 70 -0.18 -7.60 -18.33
C ILE A 70 1.25 -7.07 -18.14
N ASP A 71 1.38 -5.77 -17.91
CA ASP A 71 2.68 -5.09 -17.85
C ASP A 71 3.04 -4.72 -16.41
N ASN A 72 4.18 -5.21 -15.91
CA ASN A 72 4.71 -4.79 -14.61
C ASN A 72 5.80 -3.72 -14.79
N GLN A 73 5.51 -2.50 -14.35
CA GLN A 73 6.44 -1.37 -14.48
C GLN A 73 7.30 -1.14 -13.24
N GLY A 74 7.01 -1.87 -12.16
CA GLY A 74 7.48 -1.52 -10.82
C GLY A 74 6.96 -0.16 -10.35
N CYS A 75 7.17 0.16 -9.08
CA CYS A 75 6.60 1.38 -8.49
C CYS A 75 7.44 2.62 -8.75
N LYS A 76 7.46 3.02 -10.02
CA LYS A 76 8.12 4.22 -10.52
C LYS A 76 7.10 5.14 -11.15
N GLY A 77 7.29 6.45 -11.00
CA GLY A 77 6.43 7.47 -11.56
C GLY A 77 5.26 7.87 -10.66
N LEU A 78 4.41 8.74 -11.19
CA LEU A 78 3.20 9.21 -10.52
C LEU A 78 2.09 8.18 -10.73
N PHE A 79 1.64 7.56 -9.64
CA PHE A 79 0.41 6.75 -9.61
C PHE A 79 -0.72 7.59 -9.04
N GLU A 80 -1.87 7.60 -9.71
CA GLU A 80 -3.03 8.37 -9.31
C GLU A 80 -4.13 7.42 -8.83
N ALA A 81 -4.10 7.09 -7.54
CA ALA A 81 -5.09 6.20 -6.94
C ALA A 81 -6.46 6.90 -6.84
N ILE A 82 -7.49 6.37 -7.49
CA ILE A 82 -8.88 6.85 -7.32
C ILE A 82 -9.73 5.91 -6.48
N ALA A 83 -9.33 4.64 -6.38
CA ALA A 83 -9.93 3.67 -5.49
C ALA A 83 -8.88 2.78 -4.83
N MET A 84 -9.23 2.22 -3.68
CA MET A 84 -8.40 1.39 -2.82
C MET A 84 -9.23 0.21 -2.35
N TYR A 85 -8.72 -1.00 -2.54
CA TYR A 85 -9.23 -2.19 -1.90
C TYR A 85 -8.30 -2.58 -0.75
N ALA A 86 -8.85 -2.60 0.47
CA ALA A 86 -8.17 -3.12 1.63
C ALA A 86 -8.44 -4.62 1.73
N HIS A 87 -7.41 -5.45 1.77
CA HIS A 87 -7.58 -6.91 1.86
C HIS A 87 -7.77 -7.37 3.31
N GLU A 88 -7.87 -8.67 3.53
CA GLU A 88 -7.99 -9.25 4.88
C GLU A 88 -6.90 -8.73 5.84
N ASN A 89 -7.26 -8.61 7.12
CA ASN A 89 -6.39 -8.09 8.19
C ASN A 89 -5.80 -6.69 7.96
N THR A 90 -6.31 -5.95 6.98
CA THR A 90 -5.84 -4.61 6.65
C THR A 90 -6.75 -3.56 7.26
N ASN A 91 -6.20 -2.73 8.14
CA ASN A 91 -6.88 -1.58 8.70
C ASN A 91 -6.17 -0.30 8.27
N CYS A 92 -6.77 0.43 7.33
CA CYS A 92 -6.19 1.64 6.79
C CYS A 92 -7.19 2.80 6.75
N GLU A 93 -6.63 4.00 6.86
CA GLU A 93 -7.32 5.26 6.67
C GLU A 93 -6.75 5.96 5.43
N PHE A 94 -7.63 6.43 4.56
CA PHE A 94 -7.28 7.05 3.28
C PHE A 94 -7.59 8.55 3.28
N PHE A 95 -6.68 9.36 2.74
CA PHE A 95 -6.74 10.83 2.87
C PHE A 95 -6.65 11.58 1.54
N ALA A 96 -7.42 12.67 1.50
CA ALA A 96 -7.49 13.62 0.40
C ALA A 96 -6.23 14.49 0.25
N ARG A 97 -5.34 14.45 1.26
CA ARG A 97 -4.13 15.26 1.39
C ARG A 97 -2.89 14.37 1.35
N ASP A 98 -1.73 14.96 1.09
CA ASP A 98 -0.47 14.21 0.97
C ASP A 98 0.13 13.81 2.33
N ASP A 99 -0.27 14.44 3.43
CA ASP A 99 0.35 14.33 4.76
C ASP A 99 -0.49 13.55 5.79
N CYS A 100 -1.47 12.77 5.31
CA CYS A 100 -2.42 12.00 6.12
C CYS A 100 -3.07 12.82 7.26
N ARG A 101 -3.33 14.10 7.00
CA ARG A 101 -4.10 14.97 7.89
C ARG A 101 -5.52 15.10 7.37
N GLY A 102 -6.42 15.46 8.28
CA GLY A 102 -7.81 15.71 7.98
C GLY A 102 -8.72 14.51 8.24
N VAL A 103 -9.97 14.59 7.78
CA VAL A 103 -10.96 13.51 7.83
C VAL A 103 -10.65 12.45 6.77
N GLY A 104 -10.06 11.34 7.19
CA GLY A 104 -9.87 10.19 6.33
C GLY A 104 -11.13 9.35 6.15
N ALA A 105 -11.15 8.55 5.09
CA ALA A 105 -12.09 7.45 4.97
C ALA A 105 -11.51 6.24 5.70
N VAL A 106 -12.03 5.94 6.89
CA VAL A 106 -11.72 4.70 7.64
C VAL A 106 -12.63 3.59 7.12
N ARG A 107 -12.07 2.45 6.73
CA ARG A 107 -12.85 1.29 6.29
C ARG A 107 -12.25 0.00 6.82
N ASP A 108 -13.13 -0.96 7.05
CA ASP A 108 -12.78 -2.31 7.45
C ASP A 108 -12.08 -3.06 6.31
N ALA A 109 -11.44 -4.16 6.66
CA ALA A 109 -10.87 -5.10 5.69
C ALA A 109 -11.93 -5.56 4.66
N GLU A 110 -11.46 -6.04 3.52
CA GLU A 110 -12.24 -6.56 2.39
C GLU A 110 -13.21 -5.55 1.75
N THR A 111 -12.97 -4.26 1.95
CA THR A 111 -13.84 -3.17 1.46
C THR A 111 -13.15 -2.34 0.38
N CYS A 112 -13.90 -1.99 -0.68
CA CYS A 112 -13.48 -1.01 -1.66
C CYS A 112 -13.83 0.41 -1.18
N VAL A 113 -12.89 1.33 -1.34
CA VAL A 113 -13.03 2.75 -1.02
C VAL A 113 -12.64 3.56 -2.24
N ASN A 114 -13.41 4.60 -2.58
CA ASN A 114 -13.06 5.49 -3.67
C ASN A 114 -12.98 6.95 -3.24
N ASN A 115 -12.41 7.76 -4.13
CA ASN A 115 -12.18 9.19 -3.96
C ASN A 115 -13.48 10.01 -3.77
N LEU A 116 -14.63 9.54 -4.26
CA LEU A 116 -15.92 10.24 -4.10
C LEU A 116 -16.43 10.18 -2.64
N GLU A 117 -15.97 9.20 -1.87
CA GLU A 117 -16.35 9.02 -0.46
C GLU A 117 -15.50 9.86 0.51
N MET A 118 -14.52 10.63 0.01
CA MET A 118 -13.65 11.45 0.85
C MET A 118 -14.39 12.69 1.38
N LEU A 119 -14.51 12.80 2.71
CA LEU A 119 -15.36 13.80 3.38
C LEU A 119 -14.73 15.20 3.49
N GLU A 120 -13.40 15.32 3.35
CA GLU A 120 -12.69 16.59 3.49
C GLU A 120 -12.87 17.58 2.34
N THR A 121 -13.14 17.07 1.14
CA THR A 121 -13.16 17.87 -0.08
C THR A 121 -14.19 17.24 -0.99
N SER A 122 -15.20 18.01 -1.42
CA SER A 122 -16.21 17.53 -2.35
C SER A 122 -15.53 16.98 -3.61
N GLY A 123 -15.51 15.65 -3.76
CA GLY A 123 -14.91 14.94 -4.89
C GLY A 123 -13.44 15.30 -5.09
N THR A 124 -12.55 14.68 -4.33
CA THR A 124 -11.13 14.71 -4.69
C THR A 124 -10.95 13.96 -6.01
N GLU A 125 -10.07 14.44 -6.89
CA GLU A 125 -9.75 13.70 -8.12
C GLU A 125 -9.06 12.36 -7.82
N ARG A 126 -8.42 12.24 -6.65
CA ARG A 126 -7.65 11.06 -6.24
C ARG A 126 -7.42 11.00 -4.73
N ILE A 127 -7.17 9.78 -4.24
CA ILE A 127 -6.62 9.47 -2.93
C ILE A 127 -5.12 9.81 -2.96
N ARG A 128 -4.65 10.56 -1.96
CA ARG A 128 -3.29 11.13 -1.96
C ARG A 128 -2.34 10.45 -0.99
N SER A 129 -2.85 10.08 0.17
CA SER A 129 -2.06 9.38 1.17
C SER A 129 -2.90 8.41 1.97
N PHE A 130 -2.22 7.51 2.69
CA PHE A 130 -2.86 6.51 3.53
C PHE A 130 -2.01 6.19 4.77
N LYS A 131 -2.68 5.73 5.82
CA LYS A 131 -2.06 5.17 7.04
C LYS A 131 -2.65 3.81 7.28
N CYS A 132 -1.82 2.84 7.64
CA CYS A 132 -2.28 1.52 8.00
C CYS A 132 -1.76 1.15 9.39
N ALA A 133 -2.66 0.66 10.23
CA ALA A 133 -2.34 0.15 11.55
C ALA A 133 -2.25 -1.38 11.50
N ASN A 134 -1.35 -1.94 12.31
CA ASN A 134 -1.40 -3.37 12.59
C ASN A 134 -2.68 -3.66 13.38
N THR A 135 -3.45 -4.63 12.91
CA THR A 135 -4.45 -5.30 13.73
C THR A 135 -3.71 -6.42 14.47
N GLU A 136 -3.11 -6.10 15.63
CA GLU A 136 -2.62 -7.15 16.54
C GLU A 136 -3.79 -8.00 17.08
#